data_AF-A0A8J7JXK7-F1
#
_entry.id   AF-A0A8J7JXK7-F1
#
_cell.length_a   1.000
_cell.length_b   1.000
_cell.length_c   1.000
_cell.angle_alpha   90.00
_cell.angle_beta   90.00
_cell.angle_gamma   90.00
#
_symmetry.space_group_name_H-M   'P 1'
#
loop_
_entity.id
_entity.type
_entity.pdbx_description
1 polymer ?
#
loop_
_entity_poly.entity_id
_entity_poly.type
_entity_poly.pdbx_seq_one_letter_code
_entity_poly.pdbx_strand_id
1 'polypeptide(L)'
;MFKKILLPVSLAFFITSCNNAKVPNVVGQEASYARGIIKGQGFETEVIEKIEDGIQPGQVLSQEPIAEASIKKGSKIKLTITKPPVYELKGSVRLLDSEIQGTDDYCYGSGGYSDIKGGMSVTVRDGKGNILATGNTESGVRPPGEYSNIQCTFSFNVNNIPKTEFYSVEVGRRGQMNYSYEEMNKQKWELVLSLG
;
A
#
# COMPACT_ATOMS: atom_id res chain seq x y z
N MET A 1 -26.85 34.63 77.85
CA MET A 1 -25.95 33.65 77.19
C MET A 1 -26.81 32.69 76.40
N PHE A 2 -26.69 32.65 75.06
CA PHE A 2 -26.66 31.44 74.22
C PHE A 2 -26.35 31.88 72.78
N LYS A 3 -25.30 31.29 72.20
CA LYS A 3 -24.56 31.70 71.01
C LYS A 3 -25.37 31.51 69.72
N LYS A 4 -25.39 32.52 68.83
CA LYS A 4 -25.69 32.33 67.40
C LYS A 4 -24.46 31.70 66.74
N ILE A 5 -24.61 30.51 66.20
CA ILE A 5 -23.60 29.82 65.39
C ILE A 5 -23.84 30.22 63.93
N LEU A 6 -22.92 31.01 63.36
CA LEU A 6 -22.77 31.14 61.91
C LEU A 6 -21.88 30.00 61.42
N LEU A 7 -22.39 29.16 60.52
CA LEU A 7 -21.58 28.26 59.71
C LEU A 7 -21.17 28.99 58.41
N PRO A 8 -19.90 28.94 57.98
CA PRO A 8 -19.51 29.48 56.70
C PRO A 8 -20.03 28.55 55.59
N VAL A 9 -20.85 29.07 54.70
CA VAL A 9 -21.15 28.41 53.42
C VAL A 9 -19.88 28.49 52.58
N SER A 10 -19.07 27.43 52.61
CA SER A 10 -17.90 27.31 51.76
C SER A 10 -18.37 27.03 50.34
N LEU A 11 -18.46 28.09 49.53
CA LEU A 11 -18.76 28.01 48.11
C LEU A 11 -17.55 27.38 47.40
N ALA A 12 -17.54 26.05 47.28
CA ALA A 12 -16.59 25.34 46.42
C ALA A 12 -16.92 25.69 44.96
N PHE A 13 -16.27 26.73 44.45
CA PHE A 13 -16.20 27.00 43.02
C PHE A 13 -15.43 25.84 42.38
N PHE A 14 -16.14 24.81 41.94
CA PHE A 14 -15.61 23.91 40.92
C PHE A 14 -15.46 24.76 39.65
N ILE A 15 -14.25 25.31 39.45
CA ILE A 15 -13.87 25.87 38.16
C ILE A 15 -13.77 24.68 37.22
N THR A 16 -14.90 24.28 36.62
CA THR A 16 -14.89 23.40 35.46
C THR A 16 -14.27 24.22 34.33
N SER A 17 -12.94 24.29 34.32
CA SER A 17 -12.18 24.97 33.29
C SER A 17 -12.52 24.28 31.97
N CYS A 18 -13.17 25.01 31.07
CA CYS A 18 -13.44 24.55 29.72
C CYS A 18 -12.07 24.46 29.02
N ASN A 19 -11.39 23.33 29.15
CA ASN A 19 -10.02 23.11 28.66
C ASN A 19 -10.04 22.91 27.13
N ASN A 20 -10.52 23.93 26.43
CA ASN A 20 -10.58 23.98 24.99
C ASN A 20 -9.38 24.72 24.43
N ALA A 21 -8.99 24.37 23.22
CA ALA A 21 -8.03 25.11 22.42
C ALA A 21 -8.54 25.23 20.99
N LYS A 22 -7.97 26.16 20.25
CA LYS A 22 -8.24 26.32 18.82
C LYS A 22 -7.46 25.27 18.04
N VAL A 23 -8.13 24.61 17.11
CA VAL A 23 -7.51 23.68 16.17
C VAL A 23 -6.56 24.45 15.24
N PRO A 24 -5.26 24.06 15.15
CA PRO A 24 -4.32 24.71 14.24
C PRO A 24 -4.63 24.38 12.78
N ASN A 25 -4.28 25.28 11.85
CA ASN A 25 -4.29 24.98 10.42
C ASN A 25 -2.96 24.30 10.02
N VAL A 26 -3.07 23.06 9.54
CA VAL A 26 -1.93 22.26 9.07
C VAL A 26 -2.10 21.73 7.64
N VAL A 27 -3.16 22.15 6.95
CA VAL A 27 -3.38 21.76 5.53
C VAL A 27 -2.22 22.27 4.68
N GLY A 28 -1.74 21.40 3.78
CA GLY A 28 -0.60 21.68 2.90
C GLY A 28 0.76 21.49 3.56
N GLN A 29 0.83 21.26 4.88
CA GLN A 29 2.09 20.99 5.57
C GLN A 29 2.50 19.52 5.42
N GLU A 30 3.78 19.25 5.68
CA GLU A 30 4.29 17.88 5.82
C GLU A 30 3.69 17.25 7.09
N ALA A 31 3.28 15.99 6.99
CA ALA A 31 2.49 15.30 8.00
C ALA A 31 3.21 15.12 9.34
N SER A 32 4.54 14.90 9.34
CA SER A 32 5.32 14.86 10.58
C SER A 32 5.34 16.22 11.29
N TYR A 33 5.50 17.32 10.55
CA TYR A 33 5.46 18.67 11.08
C TYR A 33 4.06 19.04 11.62
N ALA A 34 3.02 18.75 10.84
CA ALA A 34 1.62 18.94 11.23
C ALA A 34 1.28 18.21 12.54
N ARG A 35 1.73 16.96 12.68
CA ARG A 35 1.56 16.17 13.91
C ARG A 35 2.27 16.81 15.10
N GLY A 36 3.45 17.38 14.90
CA GLY A 36 4.18 18.13 15.92
C GLY A 36 3.39 19.33 16.43
N ILE A 37 2.85 20.15 15.53
CA ILE A 37 2.03 21.32 15.88
C ILE A 37 0.78 20.91 16.66
N ILE A 38 0.05 19.92 16.16
CA ILE A 38 -1.20 19.46 16.78
C ILE A 38 -0.97 18.92 18.19
N LYS A 39 0.06 18.08 18.37
CA LYS A 39 0.45 17.59 19.68
C LYS A 39 0.89 18.71 20.62
N GLY A 40 1.63 19.69 20.11
CA GLY A 40 2.05 20.88 20.87
C GLY A 40 0.87 21.73 21.37
N GLN A 41 -0.26 21.74 20.66
CA GLN A 41 -1.50 22.41 21.08
C GLN A 41 -2.34 21.57 22.08
N GLY A 42 -1.87 20.37 22.42
CA GLY A 42 -2.53 19.47 23.36
C GLY A 42 -3.66 18.66 22.73
N PHE A 43 -3.61 18.40 21.42
CA PHE A 43 -4.52 17.50 20.73
C PHE A 43 -3.84 16.20 20.32
N GLU A 44 -4.63 15.20 20.00
CA GLU A 44 -4.18 13.95 19.40
C GLU A 44 -4.38 13.96 17.89
N THR A 45 -3.75 13.03 17.18
CA THR A 45 -3.86 12.91 15.72
C THR A 45 -4.34 11.53 15.33
N GLU A 46 -5.31 11.48 14.42
CA GLU A 46 -5.70 10.30 13.67
C GLU A 46 -5.30 10.52 12.21
N VAL A 47 -4.77 9.52 11.52
CA VAL A 47 -4.26 9.70 10.15
C VAL A 47 -4.95 8.74 9.21
N ILE A 48 -5.47 9.27 8.11
CA ILE A 48 -6.01 8.55 6.97
C ILE A 48 -5.12 8.83 5.78
N GLU A 49 -4.72 7.80 5.06
CA GLU A 49 -3.88 7.94 3.87
C GLU A 49 -4.72 7.84 2.59
N LYS A 50 -4.43 8.71 1.63
CA LYS A 50 -5.07 8.75 0.31
C LYS A 50 -4.01 8.85 -0.78
N ILE A 51 -4.23 8.18 -1.91
CA ILE A 51 -3.43 8.41 -3.11
C ILE A 51 -4.02 9.63 -3.82
N GLU A 52 -3.19 10.64 -4.10
CA GLU A 52 -3.60 11.85 -4.82
C GLU A 52 -2.51 12.19 -5.85
N ASP A 53 -2.90 12.29 -7.11
CA ASP A 53 -1.96 12.55 -8.20
C ASP A 53 -1.45 13.99 -8.15
N GLY A 54 -0.17 14.18 -8.47
CA GLY A 54 0.47 15.50 -8.52
C GLY A 54 0.79 16.13 -7.16
N ILE A 55 0.43 15.48 -6.04
CA ILE A 55 0.77 15.95 -4.70
C ILE A 55 1.88 15.08 -4.11
N GLN A 56 2.88 15.72 -3.51
CA GLN A 56 4.00 15.01 -2.89
C GLN A 56 3.49 14.09 -1.77
N PRO A 57 3.94 12.83 -1.69
CA PRO A 57 3.59 11.95 -0.58
C PRO A 57 3.96 12.54 0.78
N GLY A 58 3.15 12.28 1.79
CA GLY A 58 3.36 12.76 3.16
C GLY A 58 2.85 14.17 3.43
N GLN A 59 2.10 14.78 2.52
CA GLN A 59 1.49 16.09 2.70
C GLN A 59 0.06 15.99 3.25
N VAL A 60 -0.35 16.91 4.12
CA VAL A 60 -1.74 16.99 4.63
C VAL A 60 -2.66 17.58 3.56
N LEU A 61 -3.61 16.77 3.08
CA LEU A 61 -4.65 17.16 2.14
C LEU A 61 -5.81 17.87 2.83
N SER A 62 -6.23 17.34 3.98
CA SER A 62 -7.33 17.88 4.74
C SER A 62 -7.20 17.55 6.22
N GLN A 63 -7.91 18.32 7.03
CA GLN A 63 -8.01 18.09 8.47
C GLN A 63 -9.46 18.18 8.92
N GLU A 64 -9.79 17.44 9.98
CA GLU A 64 -11.07 17.47 10.65
C GLU A 64 -10.86 17.29 12.16
N PRO A 65 -11.35 18.19 13.04
CA PRO A 65 -12.10 19.41 12.72
C PRO A 65 -11.28 20.46 11.93
N ILE A 66 -12.00 21.40 11.30
CA ILE A 66 -11.38 22.50 10.56
C ILE A 66 -10.58 23.42 11.48
N ALA A 67 -9.65 24.17 10.90
CA ALA A 67 -8.87 25.17 11.62
C ALA A 67 -9.77 26.17 12.39
N GLU A 68 -9.23 26.72 13.48
CA GLU A 68 -9.88 27.67 14.40
C GLU A 68 -11.08 27.13 15.19
N ALA A 69 -11.54 25.90 14.92
CA ALA A 69 -12.56 25.25 15.75
C ALA A 69 -12.09 25.17 17.20
N SER A 70 -12.96 25.52 18.15
CA SER A 70 -12.65 25.42 19.58
C SER A 70 -13.13 24.07 20.09
N ILE A 71 -12.18 23.16 20.36
CA ILE A 71 -12.47 21.80 20.83
C ILE A 71 -11.67 21.50 22.10
N LYS A 72 -12.10 20.48 22.83
CA LYS A 72 -11.44 20.05 24.07
C LYS A 72 -10.02 19.57 23.77
N LYS A 73 -9.04 19.97 24.58
CA LYS A 73 -7.71 19.37 24.55
C LYS A 73 -7.80 17.86 24.81
N GLY A 74 -6.95 17.11 24.14
CA GLY A 74 -6.98 15.64 24.07
C GLY A 74 -7.93 15.09 23.00
N SER A 75 -8.75 15.93 22.37
CA SER A 75 -9.51 15.51 21.19
C SER A 75 -8.57 15.15 20.03
N LYS A 76 -9.01 14.20 19.20
CA LYS A 76 -8.31 13.79 17.98
C LYS A 76 -8.65 14.72 16.83
N ILE A 77 -7.63 15.17 16.11
CA ILE A 77 -7.75 15.78 14.79
C ILE A 77 -7.37 14.72 13.77
N LYS A 78 -8.32 14.40 12.91
CA LYS A 78 -8.14 13.53 11.76
C LYS A 78 -7.43 14.30 10.65
N LEU A 79 -6.33 13.74 10.15
CA LEU A 79 -5.58 14.25 9.02
C LEU A 79 -5.73 13.27 7.86
N THR A 80 -6.17 13.77 6.70
CA THR A 80 -6.01 13.03 5.45
C THR A 80 -4.68 13.43 4.84
N ILE A 81 -3.78 12.47 4.63
CA ILE A 81 -2.46 12.70 4.05
C ILE A 81 -2.29 11.98 2.73
N THR A 82 -1.42 12.48 1.87
CA THR A 82 -1.03 11.78 0.64
C THR A 82 -0.10 10.61 0.93
N LYS A 83 -0.27 9.50 0.20
CA LYS A 83 0.70 8.40 0.15
C LYS A 83 1.18 8.13 -1.28
N PRO A 84 2.32 7.46 -1.47
CA PRO A 84 2.82 7.12 -2.79
C PRO A 84 1.83 6.24 -3.58
N PRO A 85 1.86 6.30 -4.92
CA PRO A 85 1.08 5.38 -5.74
C PRO A 85 1.58 3.94 -5.55
N VAL A 86 0.66 3.00 -5.76
CA VAL A 86 0.96 1.56 -5.88
C VAL A 86 0.50 1.06 -7.23
N TYR A 87 1.12 -0.03 -7.68
CA TYR A 87 0.91 -0.59 -9.01
C TYR A 87 0.50 -2.06 -8.95
N GLU A 88 -0.13 -2.48 -10.04
CA GLU A 88 -0.52 -3.85 -10.32
C GLU A 88 0.36 -4.36 -11.47
N LEU A 89 1.16 -5.39 -11.21
CA LEU A 89 1.97 -6.06 -12.23
C LEU A 89 1.18 -7.25 -12.78
N LYS A 90 0.83 -7.18 -14.07
CA LYS A 90 0.24 -8.30 -14.80
C LYS A 90 1.31 -8.95 -15.66
N GLY A 91 1.17 -10.25 -15.89
CA GLY A 91 2.04 -10.88 -16.85
C GLY A 91 1.70 -12.33 -17.12
N SER A 92 2.53 -12.94 -17.96
CA SER A 92 2.44 -14.35 -18.27
C SER A 92 3.81 -14.98 -18.47
N VAL A 93 3.92 -16.25 -18.07
CA VAL A 93 5.02 -17.13 -18.46
C VAL A 93 4.51 -18.07 -19.54
N ARG A 94 5.16 -18.10 -20.69
CA ARG A 94 4.89 -19.01 -21.80
C ARG A 94 5.97 -20.07 -21.81
N LEU A 95 5.61 -21.32 -21.55
CA LEU A 95 6.46 -22.47 -21.77
C LEU A 95 6.18 -23.01 -23.18
N LEU A 96 7.23 -23.12 -23.99
CA LEU A 96 7.22 -23.71 -25.32
C LEU A 96 8.03 -25.00 -25.30
N ASP A 97 7.36 -26.15 -25.28
CA ASP A 97 8.03 -27.44 -25.13
C ASP A 97 7.17 -28.58 -25.73
N SER A 98 7.81 -29.60 -26.31
CA SER A 98 7.11 -30.73 -26.92
C SER A 98 6.56 -31.75 -25.93
N GLU A 99 7.03 -31.73 -24.68
CA GLU A 99 6.68 -32.65 -23.60
C GLU A 99 5.72 -32.03 -22.57
N ILE A 100 4.96 -30.98 -22.94
CA ILE A 100 3.95 -30.38 -22.06
C ILE A 100 2.84 -31.38 -21.75
N GLN A 101 2.54 -31.53 -20.46
CA GLN A 101 1.53 -32.46 -19.96
C GLN A 101 0.24 -31.72 -19.59
N GLY A 102 -0.84 -32.48 -19.38
CA GLY A 102 -2.12 -31.97 -18.91
C GLY A 102 -3.14 -31.69 -20.02
N THR A 103 -4.16 -30.90 -19.67
CA THR A 103 -5.29 -30.54 -20.53
C THR A 103 -5.16 -29.09 -21.00
N ASP A 104 -6.14 -28.63 -21.78
CA ASP A 104 -6.12 -27.26 -22.32
C ASP A 104 -6.22 -26.19 -21.21
N ASP A 105 -7.03 -26.43 -20.17
CA ASP A 105 -7.19 -25.50 -19.04
C ASP A 105 -6.28 -25.83 -17.83
N TYR A 106 -5.44 -26.87 -17.96
CA TYR A 106 -4.53 -27.31 -16.91
C TYR A 106 -3.30 -28.00 -17.51
N CYS A 107 -2.43 -27.22 -18.15
CA CYS A 107 -1.15 -27.70 -18.66
C CYS A 107 0.00 -27.39 -17.69
N TYR A 108 1.07 -28.17 -17.78
CA TYR A 108 2.28 -27.98 -16.99
C TYR A 108 3.50 -28.57 -17.69
N GLY A 109 4.69 -28.08 -17.34
CA GLY A 109 5.94 -28.59 -17.88
C GLY A 109 6.25 -30.00 -17.35
N SER A 110 6.98 -30.77 -18.13
CA SER A 110 7.54 -32.06 -17.70
C SER A 110 9.03 -32.12 -18.03
N GLY A 111 9.69 -33.25 -17.76
CA GLY A 111 11.13 -33.41 -17.94
C GLY A 111 11.92 -32.31 -17.20
N GLY A 112 12.74 -31.57 -17.96
CA GLY A 112 13.55 -30.44 -17.46
C GLY A 112 12.73 -29.22 -16.99
N TYR A 113 11.44 -29.18 -17.31
CA TYR A 113 10.50 -28.13 -16.92
C TYR A 113 9.43 -28.60 -15.93
N SER A 114 9.65 -29.74 -15.26
CA SER A 114 8.70 -30.33 -14.28
C SER A 114 8.35 -29.42 -13.08
N ASP A 115 9.14 -28.39 -12.83
CA ASP A 115 8.86 -27.36 -11.82
C ASP A 115 7.98 -26.20 -12.34
N ILE A 116 7.72 -26.13 -13.65
CA ILE A 116 6.86 -25.10 -14.26
C ILE A 116 5.41 -25.57 -14.24
N LYS A 117 4.63 -24.98 -13.33
CA LYS A 117 3.20 -25.27 -13.16
C LYS A 117 2.48 -24.07 -12.56
N GLY A 118 1.15 -24.16 -12.43
CA GLY A 118 0.41 -23.17 -11.66
C GLY A 118 0.86 -23.11 -10.20
N GLY A 119 0.79 -21.92 -9.60
CA GLY A 119 1.20 -21.67 -8.22
C GLY A 119 2.66 -21.27 -8.04
N MET A 120 3.45 -21.11 -9.11
CA MET A 120 4.82 -20.60 -8.99
C MET A 120 4.81 -19.22 -8.34
N SER A 121 5.70 -18.98 -7.39
CA SER A 121 5.84 -17.68 -6.74
C SER A 121 6.31 -16.63 -7.74
N VAL A 122 5.64 -15.48 -7.76
CA VAL A 122 6.10 -14.28 -8.44
C VAL A 122 6.52 -13.28 -7.37
N THR A 123 7.79 -12.95 -7.30
CA THR A 123 8.34 -12.03 -6.30
C THR A 123 8.79 -10.75 -6.98
N VAL A 124 8.36 -9.61 -6.47
CA VAL A 124 8.83 -8.29 -6.88
C VAL A 124 9.66 -7.72 -5.75
N ARG A 125 10.88 -7.29 -6.05
CA ARG A 125 11.83 -6.69 -5.11
C ARG A 125 12.22 -5.28 -5.53
N ASP A 126 12.69 -4.48 -4.58
CA ASP A 126 13.35 -3.20 -4.88
C ASP A 126 14.83 -3.41 -5.29
N GLY A 127 15.50 -2.33 -5.69
CA GLY A 127 16.94 -2.34 -6.00
C GLY A 127 17.87 -2.68 -4.83
N LYS A 128 17.35 -2.80 -3.60
CA LYS A 128 18.10 -3.26 -2.41
C LYS A 128 17.84 -4.75 -2.11
N GLY A 129 16.98 -5.41 -2.89
CA GLY A 129 16.59 -6.80 -2.71
C GLY A 129 15.46 -7.03 -1.71
N ASN A 130 14.86 -6.00 -1.13
CA ASN A 130 13.72 -6.15 -0.23
C ASN A 130 12.49 -6.60 -1.03
N ILE A 131 11.72 -7.53 -0.48
CA ILE A 131 10.46 -7.96 -1.10
C ILE A 131 9.44 -6.83 -0.96
N LEU A 132 8.92 -6.39 -2.10
CA LEU A 132 7.87 -5.37 -2.20
C LEU A 132 6.49 -6.00 -2.21
N ALA A 133 6.32 -7.05 -3.02
CA ALA A 133 5.07 -7.78 -3.15
C ALA A 133 5.33 -9.18 -3.70
N THR A 134 4.38 -10.07 -3.45
CA THR A 134 4.38 -11.44 -3.98
C THR A 134 3.01 -11.79 -4.55
N GLY A 135 3.02 -12.56 -5.62
CA GLY A 135 1.84 -13.24 -6.14
C GLY A 135 2.20 -14.67 -6.54
N ASN A 136 1.28 -15.32 -7.24
CA ASN A 136 1.50 -16.64 -7.79
C ASN A 136 1.00 -16.68 -9.22
N THR A 137 1.57 -17.58 -10.01
CA THR A 137 0.98 -17.91 -11.31
C THR A 137 -0.32 -18.67 -11.13
N GLU A 138 -1.26 -18.43 -12.02
CA GLU A 138 -2.49 -19.20 -12.18
C GLU A 138 -2.19 -20.57 -12.82
N SER A 139 -3.22 -21.41 -12.94
CA SER A 139 -3.13 -22.66 -13.70
C SER A 139 -2.63 -22.40 -15.13
N GLY A 140 -1.84 -23.33 -15.65
CA GLY A 140 -1.36 -23.25 -17.02
C GLY A 140 -2.49 -23.49 -18.01
N VAL A 141 -2.60 -22.64 -19.03
CA VAL A 141 -3.61 -22.73 -20.08
C VAL A 141 -2.94 -22.79 -21.46
N ARG A 142 -3.36 -23.73 -22.30
CA ARG A 142 -2.95 -23.80 -23.70
C ARG A 142 -3.70 -22.73 -24.49
N PRO A 143 -3.00 -21.89 -25.29
CA PRO A 143 -3.69 -20.92 -26.13
C PRO A 143 -4.49 -21.65 -27.21
N PRO A 144 -5.62 -21.07 -27.68
CA PRO A 144 -6.31 -21.59 -28.84
C PRO A 144 -5.46 -21.42 -30.11
N GLY A 145 -5.56 -22.37 -31.05
CA GLY A 145 -4.94 -22.26 -32.37
C GLY A 145 -3.83 -23.28 -32.65
N GLU A 146 -3.08 -23.03 -33.72
CA GLU A 146 -1.94 -23.85 -34.12
C GLU A 146 -0.86 -23.78 -33.02
N TYR A 147 -0.24 -24.91 -32.68
CA TYR A 147 0.76 -25.05 -31.60
C TYR A 147 0.23 -25.01 -30.16
N SER A 148 -1.09 -25.14 -29.94
CA SER A 148 -1.66 -25.22 -28.59
C SER A 148 -1.05 -26.35 -27.75
N ASN A 149 -0.72 -27.48 -28.36
CA ASN A 149 -0.16 -28.65 -27.68
C ASN A 149 1.29 -28.45 -27.20
N ILE A 150 2.03 -27.49 -27.77
CA ILE A 150 3.42 -27.20 -27.40
C ILE A 150 3.57 -25.90 -26.62
N GLN A 151 2.47 -25.22 -26.29
CA GLN A 151 2.51 -24.00 -25.50
C GLN A 151 1.65 -24.11 -24.24
N CYS A 152 2.23 -23.79 -23.09
CA CYS A 152 1.50 -23.62 -21.84
C CYS A 152 1.73 -22.23 -21.26
N THR A 153 0.66 -21.49 -20.99
CA THR A 153 0.73 -20.10 -20.53
C THR A 153 0.24 -19.99 -19.09
N PHE A 154 1.06 -19.40 -18.23
CA PHE A 154 0.77 -19.19 -16.81
C PHE A 154 0.66 -17.69 -16.55
N SER A 155 -0.57 -17.19 -16.45
CA SER A 155 -0.83 -15.79 -16.11
C SER A 155 -0.49 -15.52 -14.65
N PHE A 156 -0.18 -14.28 -14.31
CA PHE A 156 -0.01 -13.86 -12.92
C PHE A 156 -0.41 -12.39 -12.73
N ASN A 157 -0.71 -12.08 -11.48
CA ASN A 157 -1.00 -10.74 -11.02
C ASN A 157 -0.33 -10.52 -9.65
N VAL A 158 0.42 -9.43 -9.53
CA VAL A 158 1.00 -8.97 -8.26
C VAL A 158 0.51 -7.56 -7.97
N ASN A 159 -0.24 -7.43 -6.87
CA ASN A 159 -0.89 -6.18 -6.46
C ASN A 159 -0.06 -5.41 -5.43
N ASN A 160 -0.42 -4.14 -5.23
CA ASN A 160 0.10 -3.27 -4.16
C ASN A 160 1.62 -3.05 -4.23
N ILE A 161 2.20 -2.96 -5.43
CA ILE A 161 3.63 -2.73 -5.60
C ILE A 161 3.93 -1.23 -5.41
N PRO A 162 4.66 -0.81 -4.37
CA PRO A 162 5.00 0.60 -4.19
C PRO A 162 5.95 1.12 -5.28
N LYS A 163 5.92 2.43 -5.52
CA LYS A 163 6.89 3.11 -6.36
C LYS A 163 8.31 3.00 -5.78
N THR A 164 9.26 2.54 -6.57
CA THR A 164 10.71 2.54 -6.28
C THR A 164 11.47 2.87 -7.56
N GLU A 165 12.79 3.13 -7.50
CA GLU A 165 13.60 3.44 -8.69
C GLU A 165 13.82 2.21 -9.59
N PHE A 166 14.01 1.04 -8.97
CA PHE A 166 14.33 -0.22 -9.65
C PHE A 166 13.55 -1.38 -9.04
N TYR A 167 13.13 -2.27 -9.92
CA TYR A 167 12.39 -3.48 -9.64
C TYR A 167 13.19 -4.70 -10.08
N SER A 168 13.22 -5.73 -9.26
CA SER A 168 13.65 -7.08 -9.65
C SER A 168 12.44 -8.00 -9.59
N VAL A 169 12.04 -8.56 -10.73
CA VAL A 169 10.94 -9.51 -10.84
C VAL A 169 11.50 -10.92 -11.00
N GLU A 170 11.03 -11.84 -10.19
CA GLU A 170 11.44 -13.25 -10.19
C GLU A 170 10.21 -14.15 -10.26
N VAL A 171 10.19 -15.09 -11.20
CA VAL A 171 9.10 -16.08 -11.31
C VAL A 171 9.66 -17.48 -11.08
N GLY A 172 9.15 -18.16 -10.07
CA GLY A 172 9.66 -19.46 -9.62
C GLY A 172 11.15 -19.38 -9.29
N ARG A 173 11.96 -20.16 -10.00
CA ARG A 173 13.43 -20.19 -9.86
C ARG A 173 14.13 -19.82 -11.18
N ARG A 174 13.49 -18.99 -12.02
CA ARG A 174 13.92 -18.70 -13.39
C ARG A 174 14.87 -17.51 -13.51
N GLY A 175 15.38 -17.04 -12.38
CA GLY A 175 16.25 -15.87 -12.31
C GLY A 175 15.48 -14.56 -12.15
N GLN A 176 16.25 -13.50 -11.95
CA GLN A 176 15.75 -12.16 -11.68
C GLN A 176 15.87 -11.30 -12.94
N MET A 177 14.80 -10.57 -13.23
CA MET A 177 14.75 -9.60 -14.31
C MET A 177 14.64 -8.21 -13.70
N ASN A 178 15.57 -7.34 -14.08
CA ASN A 178 15.70 -6.02 -13.51
C ASN A 178 15.10 -4.99 -14.46
N TYR A 179 14.29 -4.09 -13.90
CA TYR A 179 13.63 -3.01 -14.62
C TYR A 179 13.73 -1.73 -13.79
N SER A 180 13.99 -0.61 -14.45
CA SER A 180 13.73 0.70 -13.89
C SER A 180 12.22 0.96 -13.78
N TYR A 181 11.83 1.90 -12.93
CA TYR A 181 10.45 2.40 -12.91
C TYR A 181 9.97 2.90 -14.28
N GLU A 182 10.83 3.58 -15.03
CA GLU A 182 10.47 4.12 -16.34
C GLU A 182 10.15 3.00 -17.34
N GLU A 183 10.91 1.90 -17.31
CA GLU A 183 10.65 0.71 -18.12
C GLU A 183 9.32 0.05 -17.74
N MET A 184 9.09 -0.18 -16.44
CA MET A 184 7.83 -0.75 -15.95
C MET A 184 6.63 0.11 -16.36
N ASN A 185 6.75 1.43 -16.20
CA ASN A 185 5.68 2.37 -16.56
C ASN A 185 5.46 2.42 -18.08
N LYS A 186 6.52 2.39 -18.89
CA LYS A 186 6.44 2.32 -20.36
C LYS A 186 5.76 1.04 -20.83
N GLN A 187 6.01 -0.08 -20.14
CA GLN A 187 5.37 -1.37 -20.39
C GLN A 187 3.97 -1.48 -19.75
N LYS A 188 3.45 -0.40 -19.14
CA LYS A 188 2.16 -0.38 -18.44
C LYS A 188 2.04 -1.47 -17.38
N TRP A 189 3.16 -1.84 -16.77
CA TRP A 189 3.23 -2.91 -15.77
C TRP A 189 2.74 -4.27 -16.30
N GLU A 190 3.01 -4.55 -17.57
CA GLU A 190 2.72 -5.83 -18.21
C GLU A 190 4.01 -6.54 -18.65
N LEU A 191 4.22 -7.79 -18.21
CA LEU A 191 5.40 -8.59 -18.55
C LEU A 191 5.03 -9.91 -19.23
N VAL A 192 5.77 -10.27 -20.28
CA VAL A 192 5.65 -11.59 -20.93
C VAL A 192 7.01 -12.26 -20.94
N LEU A 193 7.05 -13.49 -20.41
CA LEU A 193 8.25 -14.29 -20.26
C LEU A 193 8.09 -15.53 -21.11
N SER A 194 9.02 -15.80 -22.01
CA SER A 194 9.02 -17.01 -22.82
C SER A 194 10.16 -17.91 -22.41
N LEU A 195 9.85 -19.18 -22.18
CA LEU A 195 10.76 -20.27 -21.85
C LEU A 195 10.57 -21.35 -22.93
N GLY A 196 11.66 -21.94 -23.41
CA GLY A 196 11.65 -23.00 -24.40
C GLY A 196 13.04 -23.56 -24.58
#